data_AF-A0A1B2F182-F1
#
_entry.id   AF-A0A1B2F182-F1
#
_cell.length_a   1.000
_cell.length_b   1.000
_cell.length_c   1.000
_cell.angle_alpha   90.00
_cell.angle_beta   90.00
_cell.angle_gamma   90.00
#
_symmetry.space_group_name_H-M   'P 1'
#
loop_
_entity.id
_entity.type
_entity.pdbx_description
1 polymer ?
#
loop_
_entity_poly.entity_id
_entity_poly.type
_entity_poly.pdbx_seq_one_letter_code
_entity_poly.pdbx_strand_id
1 'polypeptide(L)'
;MINYFWFFIAALFEIIGCYAFYLWLRVESAYAGRAYAAYGGIYIVSSLLWLALVERARPMASDWLGALLCVMGATLIVFGPRLQQG
;
A
#
# COMPACT_ATOMS: atom_id res chain seq x y z
N MET A 1 -11.15 19.22 -18.48
CA MET A 1 -12.19 18.60 -17.65
C MET A 1 -11.65 17.26 -17.18
N ILE A 2 -11.18 17.17 -15.94
CA ILE A 2 -10.72 15.89 -15.39
C ILE A 2 -11.94 14.97 -15.37
N ASN A 3 -11.88 13.83 -16.06
CA ASN A 3 -13.03 12.96 -16.22
C ASN A 3 -13.15 12.12 -14.94
N TYR A 4 -14.22 12.28 -14.16
CA TYR A 4 -14.45 11.56 -12.89
C TYR A 4 -14.31 10.04 -13.00
N PHE A 5 -14.42 9.51 -14.22
CA PHE A 5 -14.11 8.13 -14.57
C PHE A 5 -12.71 7.67 -14.12
N TRP A 6 -11.70 8.53 -14.24
CA TRP A 6 -10.34 8.21 -13.80
C TRP A 6 -10.22 8.12 -12.28
N PHE A 7 -10.96 8.95 -11.55
CA PHE A 7 -11.04 8.84 -10.09
C PHE A 7 -11.65 7.51 -9.67
N PHE A 8 -12.71 7.07 -10.37
CA PHE A 8 -13.37 5.80 -10.09
C PHE A 8 -12.48 4.59 -10.32
N ILE A 9 -11.70 4.57 -11.41
CA ILE A 9 -10.76 3.46 -11.69
C ILE A 9 -9.68 3.36 -10.63
N ALA A 10 -9.06 4.49 -10.28
CA ALA A 10 -8.00 4.49 -9.28
C ALA A 10 -8.54 4.17 -7.87
N ALA A 11 -9.74 4.64 -7.51
CA ALA A 11 -10.43 4.21 -6.29
C ALA A 11 -10.74 2.70 -6.30
N LEU A 12 -11.16 2.13 -7.43
CA LEU A 12 -11.44 0.71 -7.56
C LEU A 12 -10.16 -0.13 -7.39
N PHE A 13 -9.05 0.30 -7.97
CA PHE A 13 -7.75 -0.35 -7.80
C PHE A 13 -7.26 -0.31 -6.36
N GLU A 14 -7.46 0.82 -5.68
CA GLU A 14 -7.09 0.98 -4.27
C GLU A 14 -7.94 0.08 -3.37
N ILE A 15 -9.25 0.04 -3.60
CA ILE A 15 -10.16 -0.85 -2.87
C ILE A 15 -9.80 -2.31 -3.14
N ILE A 16 -9.61 -2.72 -4.40
CA ILE A 16 -9.30 -4.13 -4.74
C ILE A 16 -7.94 -4.53 -4.18
N GLY A 17 -6.92 -3.68 -4.27
CA GLY A 17 -5.59 -3.95 -3.71
C GLY A 17 -5.66 -4.13 -2.19
N CYS A 18 -6.33 -3.21 -1.49
CA CYS A 18 -6.53 -3.29 -0.05
C CYS A 18 -7.40 -4.49 0.37
N TYR A 19 -8.44 -4.81 -0.39
CA TYR A 19 -9.41 -5.87 -0.04
C TYR A 19 -8.88 -7.28 -0.37
N ALA A 20 -8.14 -7.45 -1.48
CA ALA A 20 -7.45 -8.69 -1.80
C ALA A 20 -6.35 -8.98 -0.77
N PHE A 21 -5.62 -7.94 -0.33
CA PHE A 21 -4.62 -8.06 0.72
C PHE A 21 -5.26 -8.38 2.08
N TYR A 22 -6.39 -7.75 2.41
CA TYR A 22 -7.18 -8.03 3.61
C TYR A 22 -7.75 -9.45 3.64
N LEU A 23 -8.31 -9.93 2.52
CA LEU A 23 -8.82 -11.30 2.38
C LEU A 23 -7.71 -12.34 2.49
N TRP A 24 -6.52 -12.06 1.94
CA TRP A 24 -5.37 -12.94 2.05
C TRP A 24 -4.85 -13.06 3.49
N LEU A 25 -4.91 -11.98 4.29
CA LEU A 25 -4.46 -11.97 5.69
C LEU A 25 -5.52 -12.36 6.72
N ARG A 26 -6.81 -12.28 6.40
CA ARG A 26 -7.88 -12.72 7.32
C ARG A 26 -7.93 -14.21 7.56
N VAL A 27 -7.19 -15.01 6.79
CA VAL A 27 -7.09 -16.46 7.00
C VAL A 27 -6.47 -16.78 8.36
N GLU A 28 -5.75 -15.86 9.01
CA GLU A 28 -5.06 -16.20 10.25
C GLU A 28 -4.95 -15.00 11.22
N SER A 29 -5.86 -15.00 12.21
CA SER A 29 -6.08 -13.94 13.21
C SER A 29 -4.86 -13.59 14.09
N ALA A 30 -3.81 -14.41 14.08
CA ALA A 30 -2.55 -14.18 14.80
C ALA A 30 -1.62 -13.14 14.14
N TYR A 31 -1.93 -12.64 12.93
CA TYR A 31 -1.02 -11.79 12.14
C TYR A 31 -1.49 -10.33 11.94
N ALA A 32 -2.37 -9.80 12.79
CA ALA A 32 -2.94 -8.46 12.64
C ALA A 32 -1.89 -7.34 12.44
N GLY A 33 -0.77 -7.38 13.17
CA GLY A 33 0.32 -6.40 13.01
C GLY A 33 0.99 -6.42 11.62
N ARG A 34 1.11 -7.59 10.99
CA ARG A 34 1.68 -7.74 9.64
C ARG A 34 0.69 -7.26 8.57
N ALA A 35 -0.61 -7.38 8.84
CA ALA A 35 -1.67 -6.85 7.98
C ALA A 35 -1.55 -5.33 7.84
N TYR A 36 -1.44 -4.62 8.97
CA TYR A 36 -1.34 -3.18 8.99
C TYR A 36 -0.06 -2.68 8.31
N ALA A 37 1.06 -3.39 8.47
CA ALA A 37 2.32 -3.01 7.86
C ALA A 37 2.27 -3.02 6.32
N ALA A 38 1.71 -4.07 5.71
CA ALA A 38 1.62 -4.09 4.25
C ALA A 38 0.47 -3.26 3.67
N TYR A 39 -0.62 -3.05 4.41
CA TYR A 39 -1.61 -2.03 4.06
C TYR A 39 -0.95 -0.64 3.94
N GLY A 40 -0.11 -0.27 4.92
CA GLY A 40 0.63 1.00 4.88
C GLY A 40 1.57 1.13 3.68
N GLY A 41 2.26 0.05 3.31
CA GLY A 41 3.12 0.03 2.12
C GLY A 41 2.36 0.25 0.81
N ILE A 42 1.22 -0.43 0.63
CA ILE A 42 0.36 -0.29 -0.57
C ILE A 42 -0.21 1.13 -0.66
N TYR A 43 -0.66 1.68 0.46
CA TYR A 43 -1.23 3.02 0.53
C TYR A 43 -0.25 4.11 0.06
N ILE A 44 1.02 4.03 0.48
CA ILE A 44 2.05 5.01 0.10
C ILE A 44 2.33 4.96 -1.40
N VAL A 45 2.44 3.77 -1.98
CA VAL A 45 2.65 3.59 -3.42
C VAL A 45 1.45 4.12 -4.22
N SER A 46 0.23 3.83 -3.78
CA SER A 46 -1.00 4.33 -4.41
C SER A 46 -1.06 5.86 -4.39
N SER A 47 -0.77 6.47 -3.23
CA SER A 47 -0.81 7.93 -3.05
C SER A 47 0.20 8.64 -3.97
N LEU A 48 1.41 8.10 -4.16
CA LEU A 48 2.39 8.70 -5.06
C LEU A 48 2.05 8.51 -6.54
N LEU A 49 1.50 7.35 -6.91
CA LEU A 49 0.96 7.11 -8.24
C LEU A 49 -0.17 8.08 -8.57
N TRP A 50 -1.05 8.33 -7.60
CA TRP A 50 -2.15 9.29 -7.72
C TRP A 50 -1.63 10.71 -7.95
N LEU A 51 -0.71 11.15 -7.10
CA LEU A 51 -0.12 12.48 -7.15
C LEU A 51 0.59 12.73 -8.49
N ALA A 52 1.24 11.69 -9.03
CA ALA A 52 1.86 11.72 -10.35
C ALA A 52 0.88 11.73 -11.54
N LEU A 53 -0.19 10.91 -11.48
CA LEU A 53 -1.11 10.69 -12.61
C LEU A 53 -2.25 11.71 -12.67
N VAL A 54 -2.84 12.05 -11.52
CA VAL A 54 -4.07 12.86 -11.42
C VAL A 54 -3.74 14.32 -11.17
N GLU A 55 -2.90 14.60 -10.17
CA GLU A 55 -2.46 15.96 -9.87
C GLU A 55 -1.40 16.49 -10.84
N ARG A 56 -0.79 15.62 -11.66
CA ARG A 56 0.36 15.93 -12.55
C ARG A 56 1.52 16.64 -11.83
N ALA A 57 1.55 16.56 -10.50
CA ALA A 57 2.65 17.03 -9.70
C ALA A 57 3.75 15.97 -9.77
N ARG A 58 4.97 16.38 -10.14
CA ARG A 58 6.08 15.45 -10.31
C ARG A 58 6.58 15.05 -8.92
N PRO A 59 6.43 13.78 -8.48
CA PRO A 59 6.96 13.35 -7.20
C PRO A 59 8.46 13.57 -7.20
N MET A 60 8.97 14.12 -6.12
CA MET A 60 10.39 14.42 -5.99
C MET A 60 11.17 13.12 -5.86
N ALA A 61 12.46 13.12 -6.19
CA ALA A 61 13.31 11.94 -6.00
C ALA A 61 13.34 11.47 -4.54
N SER A 62 13.18 12.39 -3.57
CA SER A 62 13.02 12.07 -2.15
C SER A 62 11.75 11.26 -1.84
N ASP A 63 10.66 11.50 -2.57
CA ASP A 63 9.38 10.85 -2.32
C ASP A 63 9.44 9.39 -2.78
N TRP A 64 10.08 9.15 -3.93
CA TRP A 64 10.37 7.80 -4.41
C TRP A 64 11.31 7.03 -3.46
N LEU A 65 12.31 7.69 -2.89
CA LEU A 65 13.20 7.09 -1.90
C LEU A 65 12.44 6.71 -0.61
N GLY A 66 11.55 7.60 -0.14
CA GLY A 66 10.68 7.36 1.00
C GLY A 66 9.70 6.20 0.75
N ALA A 67 9.10 6.15 -0.43
CA ALA A 67 8.23 5.05 -0.86
C ALA A 67 8.96 3.71 -0.81
N LEU A 68 10.17 3.66 -1.36
CA LEU A 68 11.00 2.46 -1.37
C LEU A 68 11.31 2.01 0.06
N LEU A 69 11.70 2.93 0.94
CA LEU A 69 11.96 2.63 2.36
C LEU A 69 10.74 2.09 3.08
N CYS A 70 9.56 2.70 2.88
CA CYS A 70 8.33 2.24 3.50
C CYS A 70 7.89 0.87 2.98
N VAL A 71 8.01 0.60 1.67
CA VAL A 71 7.72 -0.71 1.08
C VAL A 71 8.71 -1.77 1.58
N MET A 72 10.00 -1.44 1.69
CA MET A 72 10.98 -2.35 2.28
C MET A 72 10.67 -2.64 3.75
N GLY A 73 10.31 -1.62 4.55
CA GLY A 73 9.90 -1.80 5.94
C GLY A 73 8.65 -2.67 6.08
N ALA A 74 7.64 -2.45 5.23
CA ALA A 74 6.45 -3.28 5.16
C ALA A 74 6.79 -4.73 4.81
N THR A 75 7.68 -4.94 3.82
CA THR A 75 8.16 -6.25 3.41
C THR A 75 8.91 -6.94 4.55
N LEU A 76 9.78 -6.23 5.27
CA LEU A 76 10.49 -6.77 6.44
C LEU A 76 9.54 -7.18 7.57
N ILE A 77 8.45 -6.46 7.81
CA ILE A 77 7.46 -6.85 8.83
C ILE A 77 6.65 -8.06 8.34
N VAL A 78 6.28 -8.10 7.06
CA VAL A 78 5.54 -9.21 6.43
C VAL A 78 6.37 -10.48 6.31
N PHE A 79 7.69 -10.40 6.15
CA PHE A 79 8.60 -11.54 6.09
C PHE A 79 9.38 -11.78 7.39
N GLY A 80 9.20 -10.90 8.38
CA GLY A 80 9.91 -10.95 9.66
C GLY A 80 9.68 -12.27 10.41
N PRO A 81 10.70 -12.78 11.13
CA PRO A 81 10.65 -14.09 11.78
C PRO A 81 9.49 -14.20 12.77
N ARG A 82 8.86 -15.39 12.82
CA ARG A 82 7.69 -15.72 13.65
C ARG A 82 8.05 -15.84 15.15
N LEU A 83 8.67 -14.82 15.73
CA LEU A 83 9.15 -14.85 17.13
C LEU A 83 8.02 -14.88 18.18
N GLN A 84 6.76 -14.78 17.76
CA GLN A 84 5.58 -14.69 18.64
C GLN A 84 4.65 -15.93 18.51
N GLN A 85 5.20 -17.15 18.41
CA GLN A 85 4.43 -18.39 18.56
C GLN A 85 4.88 -19.18 19.80
N GLY A 86 5.02 -18.47 20.93
CA GLY A 86 5.14 -19.04 22.27
C GLY A 86 3.94 -18.65 23.10
#